data_AF-A0A2E7D1Q0-F1
#
_entry.id   AF-A0A2E7D1Q0-F1
#
_cell.length_a   1.000
_cell.length_b   1.000
_cell.length_c   1.000
_cell.angle_alpha   90.00
_cell.angle_beta   90.00
_cell.angle_gamma   90.00
#
_symmetry.space_group_name_H-M   'P 1'
#
loop_
_entity.id
_entity.type
_entity.pdbx_description
1 polymer ?
#
loop_
_entity_poly.entity_id
_entity_poly.type
_entity_poly.pdbx_seq_one_letter_code
_entity_poly.pdbx_strand_id
1 'polypeptide(L)'
;MELTQELLLKWLKGLSQLQPTLFIVEDLHWSDASTQGLLTQMVDSFSSGQLMSLLTFRPEFETPWASSPHQTQIALNRLPKRQMTKMIHERTGRKDIPEALINQLIERTDGILRVSQPDTLESAEEQFMKAIEVAQSQEARSWELRAATSLAKLLQSTGRTDEARSKLQPVYDWFTEGLDTEDLVEAREFLSKLS
;
A
#
# COMPACT_ATOMS: atom_id res chain seq x y z
N MET A 1 19.46 -11.80 11.11
CA MET A 1 18.93 -10.60 10.41
C MET A 1 20.03 -9.71 9.86
N GLU A 2 21.07 -9.36 10.63
CA GLU A 2 22.14 -8.44 10.17
C GLU A 2 22.86 -8.88 8.89
N LEU A 3 23.13 -10.19 8.72
CA LEU A 3 23.81 -10.70 7.53
C LEU A 3 23.03 -10.48 6.22
N THR A 4 21.70 -10.58 6.27
CA THR A 4 20.83 -10.37 5.10
C THR A 4 20.84 -8.91 4.66
N GLN A 5 20.77 -7.99 5.63
CA GLN A 5 20.81 -6.54 5.40
C GLN A 5 22.13 -6.13 4.75
N GLU A 6 23.25 -6.62 5.29
CA GLU A 6 24.59 -6.31 4.77
C GLU A 6 24.78 -6.83 3.33
N LEU A 7 24.30 -8.05 3.04
CA LEU A 7 24.36 -8.63 1.70
C LEU A 7 23.52 -7.83 0.70
N LEU A 8 22.35 -7.34 1.11
CA LEU A 8 21.46 -6.57 0.24
C LEU A 8 22.09 -5.23 -0.14
N LEU A 9 22.73 -4.53 0.81
CA LEU A 9 23.50 -3.31 0.52
C LEU A 9 24.68 -3.60 -0.42
N LYS A 10 25.44 -4.67 -0.17
CA LYS A 10 26.56 -5.07 -1.03
C LYS A 10 26.10 -5.38 -2.46
N TRP A 11 24.98 -6.08 -2.59
CA TRP A 11 24.39 -6.40 -3.89
C TRP A 11 23.94 -5.16 -4.64
N LEU A 12 23.21 -4.25 -3.98
CA LEU A 12 22.75 -2.99 -4.59
C LEU A 12 23.94 -2.10 -5.00
N LYS A 13 25.01 -2.08 -4.20
CA LYS A 13 26.26 -1.42 -4.55
C LYS A 13 26.94 -2.04 -5.77
N GLY A 14 26.99 -3.37 -5.84
CA GLY A 14 27.51 -4.07 -7.02
C GLY A 14 26.70 -3.74 -8.29
N LEU A 15 25.36 -3.72 -8.19
CA LEU A 15 24.49 -3.39 -9.31
C LEU A 15 24.69 -1.95 -9.79
N SER A 16 24.69 -0.98 -8.87
CA SER A 16 24.89 0.44 -9.20
C SER A 16 26.27 0.78 -9.76
N GLN A 17 27.26 -0.11 -9.62
CA GLN A 17 28.57 0.02 -10.26
C GLN A 17 28.58 -0.52 -11.69
N LEU A 18 27.68 -1.44 -12.02
CA LEU A 18 27.58 -2.05 -13.34
C LEU A 18 26.62 -1.27 -14.25
N GLN A 19 25.56 -0.70 -13.68
CA GLN A 19 24.55 0.06 -14.43
C GLN A 19 23.80 1.07 -13.55
N PRO A 20 23.25 2.14 -14.15
CA PRO A 20 22.32 3.03 -13.47
C PRO A 20 21.12 2.25 -12.92
N THR A 21 20.90 2.35 -11.62
CA THR A 21 19.87 1.61 -10.89
C THR A 21 18.89 2.58 -10.25
N LEU A 22 17.59 2.38 -10.49
CA LEU A 22 16.50 3.04 -9.76
C LEU A 22 15.99 2.08 -8.68
N PHE A 23 16.09 2.49 -7.42
CA PHE A 23 15.59 1.74 -6.28
C PHE A 23 14.35 2.45 -5.72
N ILE A 24 13.21 1.75 -5.67
CA ILE A 24 11.94 2.33 -5.23
C ILE A 24 11.50 1.62 -3.95
N VAL A 25 11.18 2.39 -2.92
CA VAL A 25 10.50 1.88 -1.73
C VAL A 25 9.21 2.67 -1.53
N GLU A 26 8.11 1.93 -1.60
CA GLU A 26 6.78 2.49 -1.39
C GLU A 26 6.36 2.34 0.08
N ASP A 27 5.44 3.20 0.51
CA ASP A 27 4.81 3.14 1.84
C ASP A 27 5.77 2.95 3.03
N LEU A 28 6.83 3.77 3.09
CA LEU A 28 7.87 3.64 4.12
C LEU A 28 7.35 3.70 5.56
N HIS A 29 6.24 4.39 5.77
CA HIS A 29 5.57 4.52 7.06
C HIS A 29 5.04 3.19 7.62
N TRP A 30 4.93 2.16 6.79
CA TRP A 30 4.57 0.79 7.18
C TRP A 30 5.78 -0.13 7.36
N SER A 31 7.00 0.38 7.15
CA SER A 31 8.21 -0.42 7.31
C SER A 31 8.52 -0.69 8.77
N ASP A 32 8.99 -1.90 9.06
CA ASP A 32 9.46 -2.30 10.38
C ASP A 32 10.81 -1.64 10.72
N ALA A 33 11.17 -1.64 12.00
CA ALA A 33 12.39 -0.99 12.49
C ALA A 33 13.68 -1.50 11.83
N SER A 34 13.71 -2.78 11.40
CA SER A 34 14.89 -3.34 10.76
C SER A 34 15.05 -2.85 9.33
N THR A 35 13.94 -2.73 8.58
CA THR A 35 13.93 -2.13 7.24
C THR A 35 14.33 -0.66 7.30
N GLN A 36 13.84 0.08 8.30
CA GLN A 36 14.24 1.47 8.53
C GLN A 36 15.76 1.58 8.79
N GLY A 37 16.32 0.72 9.65
CA GLY A 37 17.76 0.69 9.93
C GLY A 37 18.61 0.40 8.69
N LEU A 38 18.16 -0.53 7.83
CA LEU A 38 18.80 -0.83 6.55
C LEU A 38 18.77 0.39 5.60
N LEU A 39 17.63 1.07 5.50
CA LEU A 39 17.47 2.26 4.65
C LEU A 39 18.32 3.43 5.13
N THR A 40 18.43 3.65 6.45
CA THR A 40 19.37 4.63 7.02
C THR A 40 20.80 4.34 6.59
N GLN A 41 21.25 3.09 6.75
CA GLN A 41 22.60 2.70 6.33
C GLN A 41 22.80 2.89 4.82
N MET A 42 21.78 2.62 4.01
CA MET A 42 21.82 2.85 2.57
C MET A 42 21.93 4.35 2.23
N VAL A 43 21.11 5.20 2.83
CA VAL A 43 21.14 6.65 2.55
C VAL A 43 22.48 7.25 2.99
N ASP A 44 23.03 6.82 4.12
CA ASP A 44 24.31 7.32 4.63
C ASP A 44 25.52 6.80 3.83
N SER A 45 25.48 5.54 3.38
CA SER A 45 26.63 4.90 2.71
C SER A 45 26.74 5.19 1.22
N PHE A 46 25.63 5.55 0.57
CA PHE A 46 25.55 5.73 -0.88
C PHE A 46 25.54 7.21 -1.25
N SER A 47 26.64 7.91 -0.92
CA SER A 47 26.88 9.30 -1.35
C SER A 47 27.48 9.42 -2.76
N SER A 48 27.94 8.30 -3.34
CA SER A 48 28.53 8.27 -4.69
C SER A 48 28.20 6.96 -5.42
N GLY A 49 27.59 7.06 -6.61
CA GLY A 49 27.22 5.93 -7.45
C GLY A 49 26.13 6.27 -8.47
N GLN A 50 25.84 5.35 -9.39
CA GLN A 50 24.70 5.45 -10.31
C GLN A 50 23.44 4.86 -9.69
N LEU A 51 23.13 5.23 -8.44
CA LEU A 51 21.93 4.79 -7.73
C LEU A 51 21.02 5.99 -7.51
N MET A 52 19.80 5.92 -8.03
CA MET A 52 18.73 6.85 -7.69
C MET A 52 17.72 6.12 -6.80
N SER A 53 17.41 6.69 -5.64
CA SER A 53 16.45 6.12 -4.70
C SER A 53 15.19 6.99 -4.65
N LEU A 54 14.02 6.38 -4.86
CA LEU A 54 12.72 7.00 -4.70
C LEU A 54 12.03 6.36 -3.49
N LEU A 55 11.78 7.18 -2.47
CA LEU A 55 11.19 6.74 -1.21
C LEU A 55 9.88 7.50 -1.02
N THR A 56 8.76 6.79 -0.94
CA THR A 56 7.45 7.41 -0.70
C THR A 56 6.99 7.14 0.73
N PHE A 57 6.56 8.19 1.44
CA PHE A 57 6.09 8.09 2.82
C PHE A 57 5.03 9.17 3.08
N ARG A 58 4.28 9.00 4.17
CA ARG A 58 3.29 9.97 4.62
C ARG A 58 3.96 11.23 5.17
N PRO A 59 3.35 12.43 5.03
CA PRO A 59 3.92 13.68 5.54
C PRO A 59 4.29 13.66 7.02
N GLU A 60 3.52 12.91 7.81
CA GLU A 60 3.69 12.70 9.25
C GLU A 60 4.81 11.71 9.64
N PHE A 61 5.42 11.03 8.67
CA PHE A 61 6.50 10.08 8.94
C PHE A 61 7.84 10.80 9.06
N GLU A 62 8.49 10.64 10.21
CA GLU A 62 9.84 11.15 10.44
C GLU A 62 10.87 10.16 9.88
N THR A 63 11.68 10.61 8.92
CA THR A 63 12.74 9.77 8.35
C THR A 63 13.88 9.59 9.36
N PRO A 64 14.40 8.36 9.53
CA PRO A 64 15.42 8.06 10.53
C PRO A 64 16.85 8.51 10.16
N TRP A 65 17.06 9.02 8.94
CA TRP A 65 18.35 9.55 8.47
C TRP A 65 18.34 11.09 8.42
N ALA A 66 19.52 11.69 8.52
CA ALA A 66 19.68 13.14 8.46
C ALA A 66 19.54 13.68 7.02
N SER A 67 19.07 14.92 6.90
CA SER A 67 19.02 15.60 5.60
C SER A 67 20.43 15.78 5.02
N SER A 68 20.60 15.36 3.77
CA SER A 68 21.86 15.44 3.03
C SER A 68 21.70 16.27 1.75
N PRO A 69 22.75 16.95 1.23
CA PRO A 69 22.65 17.75 0.00
C PRO A 69 22.24 16.96 -1.25
N HIS A 70 22.33 15.63 -1.21
CA HIS A 70 22.01 14.74 -2.32
C HIS A 70 20.58 14.19 -2.21
N GLN A 71 19.83 14.62 -1.20
CA GLN A 71 18.43 14.27 -0.98
C GLN A 71 17.55 15.41 -1.50
N THR A 72 16.53 15.05 -2.30
CA THR A 72 15.46 15.98 -2.69
C THR A 72 14.14 15.45 -2.15
N GLN A 73 13.44 16.26 -1.38
CA GLN A 73 12.10 15.94 -0.91
C GLN A 73 11.07 16.68 -1.74
N ILE A 74 10.13 15.93 -2.31
CA ILE A 74 9.03 16.48 -3.10
C ILE A 74 7.75 16.30 -2.29
N ALA A 75 7.20 17.40 -1.76
CA ALA A 75 5.90 17.37 -1.11
C ALA A 75 4.80 17.24 -2.18
N LEU A 76 4.14 16.10 -2.23
CA LEU A 76 2.98 15.88 -3.09
C LEU A 76 1.74 16.45 -2.42
N ASN A 77 1.23 17.55 -2.97
CA ASN A 77 -0.02 18.15 -2.51
C ASN A 77 -1.22 17.35 -3.00
N ARG A 78 -2.34 17.42 -2.26
CA ARG A 78 -3.62 16.84 -2.69
C ARG A 78 -3.96 17.33 -4.10
N LEU A 79 -4.37 16.41 -4.96
CA LEU A 79 -4.76 16.74 -6.32
C LEU A 79 -5.95 17.73 -6.29
N PRO A 80 -5.86 18.88 -6.98
CA PRO A 80 -6.98 19.80 -7.09
C PRO A 80 -8.18 19.12 -7.76
N LYS A 81 -9.40 19.46 -7.34
CA LYS A 81 -10.67 18.94 -7.90
C LYS A 81 -10.69 18.93 -9.44
N ARG A 82 -10.15 19.97 -10.07
CA ARG A 82 -10.06 20.08 -11.54
C ARG A 82 -9.16 19.00 -12.17
N GLN A 83 -8.04 18.67 -11.54
CA GLN A 83 -7.13 17.62 -12.02
C GLN A 83 -7.71 16.22 -11.78
N MET A 84 -8.32 15.99 -10.62
CA MET A 84 -9.02 14.71 -10.33
C MET A 84 -10.15 14.47 -11.34
N THR A 85 -10.97 15.49 -11.60
CA THR A 85 -12.04 15.43 -12.60
C THR A 85 -11.48 15.03 -13.96
N LYS A 86 -10.38 15.66 -14.41
CA LYS A 86 -9.74 15.34 -15.68
C LYS A 86 -9.24 13.88 -15.72
N MET A 87 -8.57 13.42 -14.66
CA MET A 87 -8.09 12.03 -14.57
C MET A 87 -9.23 11.02 -14.60
N ILE A 88 -10.35 11.30 -13.93
CA ILE A 88 -11.55 10.44 -13.94
C ILE A 88 -12.09 10.32 -15.36
N HIS A 89 -12.23 11.43 -16.09
CA HIS A 89 -12.71 11.41 -17.47
C HIS A 89 -11.75 10.68 -18.42
N GLU A 90 -10.44 10.91 -18.29
CA GLU A 90 -9.41 10.26 -19.12
C GLU A 90 -9.33 8.74 -18.87
N ARG A 91 -9.46 8.30 -17.62
CA ARG A 91 -9.37 6.87 -17.25
C ARG A 91 -10.65 6.07 -17.50
N THR A 92 -11.82 6.68 -17.30
CA THR A 92 -13.10 5.98 -17.49
C THR A 92 -13.57 5.95 -18.94
N GLY A 93 -13.04 6.86 -19.78
CA GLY A 93 -13.50 7.04 -21.16
C GLY A 93 -14.95 7.54 -21.28
N ARG A 94 -15.61 7.83 -20.14
CA ARG A 94 -16.99 8.32 -20.08
C ARG A 94 -16.97 9.83 -19.92
N LYS A 95 -17.63 10.53 -20.84
CA LYS A 95 -17.77 11.99 -20.80
C LYS A 95 -18.92 12.46 -19.88
N ASP A 96 -19.79 11.54 -19.49
CA ASP A 96 -21.10 11.85 -18.90
C ASP A 96 -21.19 11.32 -17.45
N ILE A 97 -20.13 11.50 -16.66
CA ILE A 97 -20.16 11.12 -15.25
C ILE A 97 -20.87 12.25 -14.48
N PRO A 98 -21.97 11.96 -13.76
CA PRO A 98 -22.68 12.97 -12.98
C PRO A 98 -21.74 13.64 -11.97
N GLU A 99 -21.74 14.98 -11.89
CA GLU A 99 -20.90 15.73 -10.95
C GLU A 99 -21.09 15.30 -9.49
N ALA A 100 -22.29 14.86 -9.12
CA ALA A 100 -22.58 14.32 -7.80
C ALA A 100 -21.71 13.10 -7.46
N LEU A 101 -21.49 12.20 -8.43
CA LEU A 101 -20.64 11.03 -8.26
C LEU A 101 -19.16 11.42 -8.22
N ILE A 102 -18.74 12.42 -9.00
CA ILE A 102 -17.37 12.98 -8.94
C ILE A 102 -17.10 13.59 -7.57
N ASN A 103 -18.05 14.33 -7.01
CA ASN A 103 -17.93 14.93 -5.69
C ASN A 103 -17.86 13.85 -4.59
N GLN A 104 -18.72 12.83 -4.67
CA GLN A 104 -18.66 11.68 -3.75
C GLN A 104 -17.36 10.91 -3.86
N LEU A 105 -16.82 10.73 -5.08
CA LEU A 105 -15.52 10.12 -5.28
C LEU A 105 -14.45 10.96 -4.60
N ILE A 106 -14.39 12.27 -4.85
CA ILE A 106 -13.40 13.18 -4.25
C ILE A 106 -13.47 13.17 -2.72
N GLU A 107 -14.67 13.20 -2.14
CA GLU A 107 -14.87 13.15 -0.69
C GLU A 107 -14.48 11.80 -0.09
N ARG A 108 -14.73 10.68 -0.80
CA ARG A 108 -14.39 9.33 -0.31
C ARG A 108 -12.96 8.91 -0.59
N THR A 109 -12.29 9.49 -1.59
CA THR A 109 -10.93 9.08 -1.98
C THR A 109 -9.82 9.90 -1.34
N ASP A 110 -10.11 11.00 -0.65
CA ASP A 110 -9.11 11.83 0.07
C ASP A 110 -7.87 12.21 -0.77
N GLY A 111 -8.00 12.17 -2.11
CA GLY A 111 -6.93 12.43 -3.10
C GLY A 111 -6.25 11.18 -3.71
N ILE A 112 -6.57 9.96 -3.28
CA ILE A 112 -6.03 8.71 -3.83
C ILE A 112 -7.02 8.12 -4.83
N LEU A 113 -6.71 8.25 -6.12
CA LEU A 113 -7.56 7.76 -7.21
C LEU A 113 -7.48 6.22 -7.30
N ARG A 114 -8.15 5.51 -6.40
CA ARG A 114 -8.41 4.07 -6.54
C ARG A 114 -9.46 3.89 -7.63
N VAL A 115 -8.99 3.42 -8.79
CA VAL A 115 -9.83 3.12 -9.94
C VAL A 115 -10.79 2.00 -9.60
N SER A 116 -12.03 2.17 -10.06
CA SER A 116 -13.17 1.27 -9.93
C SER A 116 -13.84 1.29 -8.55
N GLN A 117 -14.74 2.25 -8.34
CA GLN A 117 -15.89 1.95 -7.51
C GLN A 117 -16.85 1.11 -8.36
N PRO A 118 -17.26 -0.07 -7.87
CA PRO A 118 -18.40 -0.76 -8.43
C PRO A 118 -19.68 0.02 -8.16
N ASP A 119 -20.51 0.18 -9.20
CA ASP A 119 -21.81 0.84 -9.11
C ASP A 119 -22.81 0.08 -8.20
N THR A 120 -22.48 -1.14 -7.76
CA THR A 120 -23.30 -2.01 -6.89
C THR A 120 -22.46 -2.74 -5.83
N LEU A 121 -23.07 -3.09 -4.69
CA LEU A 121 -22.42 -3.89 -3.62
C LEU A 121 -21.94 -5.27 -4.12
N GLU A 122 -22.68 -5.91 -5.04
CA GLU A 122 -22.28 -7.18 -5.66
C GLU A 122 -21.00 -7.04 -6.49
N SER A 123 -20.86 -5.94 -7.24
CA SER A 123 -19.64 -5.71 -8.01
C SER A 123 -18.46 -5.32 -7.10
N ALA A 124 -18.71 -4.86 -5.86
CA ALA A 124 -17.68 -4.66 -4.83
C ALA A 124 -17.12 -5.97 -4.31
N GLU A 125 -18.01 -6.92 -4.01
CA GLU A 125 -17.65 -8.27 -3.58
C GLU A 125 -16.81 -8.97 -4.66
N GLU A 126 -17.23 -8.92 -5.93
CA GLU A 126 -16.46 -9.49 -7.05
C GLU A 126 -15.07 -8.89 -7.21
N GLN A 127 -14.91 -7.58 -7.01
CA GLN A 127 -13.62 -6.92 -7.13
C GLN A 127 -12.67 -7.31 -6.00
N PHE A 128 -13.17 -7.42 -4.76
CA PHE A 128 -12.34 -7.91 -3.66
C PHE A 128 -11.97 -9.38 -3.84
N MET A 129 -12.88 -10.22 -4.35
CA MET A 129 -12.55 -11.60 -4.68
C MET A 129 -11.46 -11.69 -5.74
N LYS A 130 -11.51 -10.88 -6.81
CA LYS A 130 -10.43 -10.79 -7.80
C LYS A 130 -9.11 -10.31 -7.20
N ALA A 131 -9.15 -9.34 -6.28
CA ALA A 131 -7.95 -8.86 -5.61
C ALA A 131 -7.31 -9.95 -4.74
N ILE A 132 -8.13 -10.76 -4.04
CA ILE A 132 -7.67 -11.93 -3.28
C ILE A 132 -7.04 -12.96 -4.22
N GLU A 133 -7.68 -13.26 -5.36
CA GLU A 133 -7.15 -14.21 -6.34
C GLU A 133 -5.80 -13.76 -6.92
N VAL A 134 -5.68 -12.48 -7.27
CA VAL A 134 -4.42 -11.90 -7.74
C VAL A 134 -3.34 -11.98 -6.64
N ALA A 135 -3.68 -11.64 -5.39
CA ALA A 135 -2.73 -11.72 -4.28
C ALA A 135 -2.27 -13.16 -4.01
N GLN A 136 -3.19 -14.13 -4.09
CA GLN A 136 -2.87 -15.56 -3.99
C GLN A 136 -1.95 -16.02 -5.12
N SER A 137 -2.22 -15.60 -6.37
CA SER A 137 -1.39 -15.94 -7.53
C SER A 137 0.03 -15.38 -7.46
N GLN A 138 0.22 -14.28 -6.73
CA GLN A 138 1.51 -13.63 -6.52
C GLN A 138 2.16 -14.04 -5.19
N GLU A 139 1.55 -14.97 -4.44
CA GLU A 139 1.96 -15.38 -3.09
C GLU A 139 2.10 -14.19 -2.10
N ALA A 140 1.41 -13.08 -2.39
CA ALA A 140 1.47 -11.84 -1.63
C ALA A 140 0.49 -11.87 -0.45
N ARG A 141 0.82 -12.65 0.59
CA ARG A 141 -0.07 -12.93 1.72
C ARG A 141 -0.57 -11.68 2.44
N SER A 142 0.25 -10.66 2.62
CA SER A 142 -0.18 -9.39 3.23
C SER A 142 -1.22 -8.65 2.39
N TRP A 143 -1.14 -8.75 1.05
CA TRP A 143 -2.14 -8.17 0.15
C TRP A 143 -3.44 -8.99 0.17
N GLU A 144 -3.34 -10.31 0.31
CA GLU A 144 -4.47 -11.20 0.50
C GLU A 144 -5.23 -10.85 1.79
N LEU A 145 -4.52 -10.66 2.90
CA LEU A 145 -5.11 -10.27 4.19
C LEU A 145 -5.86 -8.93 4.08
N ARG A 146 -5.24 -7.92 3.47
CA ARG A 146 -5.86 -6.60 3.31
C ARG A 146 -7.13 -6.65 2.45
N ALA A 147 -7.10 -7.42 1.37
CA ALA A 147 -8.26 -7.61 0.51
C ALA A 147 -9.37 -8.41 1.23
N ALA A 148 -9.01 -9.45 1.97
CA ALA A 148 -9.94 -10.25 2.78
C ALA A 148 -10.59 -9.44 3.91
N THR A 149 -9.84 -8.58 4.61
CA THR A 149 -10.37 -7.68 5.64
C THR A 149 -11.36 -6.68 5.06
N SER A 150 -11.06 -6.13 3.87
CA SER A 150 -11.96 -5.21 3.16
C SER A 150 -13.26 -5.91 2.71
N LEU A 151 -13.16 -7.15 2.21
CA LEU A 151 -14.31 -7.98 1.87
C LEU A 151 -15.16 -8.31 3.11
N ALA A 152 -14.52 -8.66 4.22
CA ALA A 152 -15.21 -9.00 5.46
C ALA A 152 -15.99 -7.80 6.04
N LYS A 153 -15.43 -6.58 5.96
CA LYS A 153 -16.13 -5.33 6.30
C LYS A 153 -17.35 -5.09 5.42
N LEU A 154 -17.23 -5.33 4.11
CA LEU A 154 -18.35 -5.23 3.18
C LEU A 154 -19.45 -6.23 3.53
N LEU A 155 -19.11 -7.49 3.75
CA LEU A 155 -20.06 -8.55 4.13
C LEU A 155 -20.77 -8.24 5.45
N GLN A 156 -20.06 -7.73 6.47
CA GLN A 156 -20.66 -7.26 7.71
C GLN A 156 -21.69 -6.14 7.47
N SER A 157 -21.37 -5.18 6.60
CA SER A 157 -22.32 -4.09 6.27
C SER A 157 -23.60 -4.57 5.59
N THR A 158 -23.57 -5.76 4.99
CA THR A 158 -24.74 -6.44 4.40
C THR A 158 -25.43 -7.43 5.35
N GLY A 159 -24.96 -7.53 6.61
CA GLY A 159 -25.50 -8.47 7.61
C GLY A 159 -24.99 -9.91 7.49
N ARG A 160 -24.04 -10.20 6.57
CA ARG A 160 -23.45 -11.53 6.33
C ARG A 160 -22.21 -11.77 7.20
N THR A 161 -22.38 -11.64 8.52
CA THR A 161 -21.29 -11.72 9.52
C THR A 161 -20.57 -13.07 9.53
N ASP A 162 -21.31 -14.17 9.43
CA ASP A 162 -20.73 -15.53 9.46
C ASP A 162 -19.82 -15.78 8.24
N GLU A 163 -20.22 -15.26 7.08
CA GLU A 163 -19.45 -15.39 5.85
C GLU A 163 -18.21 -14.48 5.87
N ALA A 164 -18.34 -13.27 6.41
CA ALA A 164 -17.21 -12.38 6.66
C ALA A 164 -16.12 -13.07 7.49
N ARG A 165 -16.53 -13.76 8.57
CA ARG A 165 -15.62 -14.51 9.43
C ARG A 165 -15.01 -15.72 8.71
N SER A 166 -15.83 -16.50 8.01
CA SER A 166 -15.35 -17.69 7.27
C SER A 166 -14.31 -17.36 6.19
N LYS A 167 -14.37 -16.16 5.61
CA LYS A 167 -13.41 -15.71 4.58
C LYS A 167 -12.13 -15.12 5.18
N LEU A 168 -12.22 -14.40 6.30
CA LEU A 168 -11.07 -13.72 6.90
C LEU A 168 -10.25 -14.64 7.84
N GLN A 169 -10.91 -15.51 8.61
CA GLN A 169 -10.26 -16.34 9.63
C GLN A 169 -9.12 -17.21 9.07
N PRO A 170 -9.28 -17.94 7.94
CA PRO A 170 -8.20 -18.79 7.41
C PRO A 170 -6.98 -18.00 6.94
N VAL A 171 -7.19 -16.77 6.47
CA VAL A 171 -6.11 -15.89 6.01
C VAL A 171 -5.34 -15.31 7.20
N TYR A 172 -6.05 -14.93 8.27
CA TYR A 172 -5.43 -14.47 9.52
C TYR A 172 -4.63 -15.58 10.21
N ASP A 173 -5.19 -16.80 10.31
CA ASP A 173 -4.56 -17.94 10.98
C ASP A 173 -3.26 -18.41 10.30
N TRP A 174 -3.05 -18.05 9.04
CA TRP A 174 -1.82 -18.34 8.30
C TRP A 174 -0.62 -17.52 8.84
N PHE A 175 -0.85 -16.34 9.40
CA PHE A 175 0.21 -15.49 9.94
C PHE A 175 0.60 -15.89 11.36
N THR A 176 1.79 -16.46 11.51
CA THR A 176 2.36 -16.84 12.81
C THR A 176 3.40 -15.84 13.34
N GLU A 177 3.86 -14.91 12.51
CA GLU A 177 4.86 -13.87 12.83
C GLU A 177 4.42 -12.51 12.23
N GLY A 178 4.92 -11.39 12.75
CA GLY A 178 4.60 -10.06 12.23
C GLY A 178 3.21 -9.51 12.64
N LEU A 179 2.67 -9.99 13.76
CA LEU A 179 1.35 -9.61 14.30
C LEU A 179 1.19 -8.11 14.66
N ASP A 180 2.30 -7.36 14.66
CA ASP A 180 2.32 -5.92 14.92
C ASP A 180 2.12 -5.07 13.66
N THR A 181 1.95 -5.69 12.49
CA THR A 181 1.62 -4.98 11.25
C THR A 181 0.16 -4.48 11.27
N GLU A 182 -0.08 -3.28 10.73
CA GLU A 182 -1.38 -2.60 10.77
C GLU A 182 -2.52 -3.48 10.21
N ASP A 183 -2.27 -4.21 9.11
CA ASP A 183 -3.27 -5.11 8.50
C ASP A 183 -3.64 -6.29 9.43
N LEU A 184 -2.69 -6.85 10.18
CA LEU A 184 -2.92 -7.95 11.12
C LEU A 184 -3.62 -7.48 12.39
N VAL A 185 -3.22 -6.30 12.91
CA VAL A 185 -3.91 -5.66 14.04
C VAL A 185 -5.36 -5.35 13.67
N GLU A 186 -5.58 -4.77 12.49
CA GLU A 186 -6.92 -4.45 11.99
C GLU A 186 -7.76 -5.72 11.79
N ALA A 187 -7.22 -6.76 11.15
CA ALA A 187 -7.91 -8.03 10.95
C ALA A 187 -8.30 -8.69 12.29
N ARG A 188 -7.41 -8.68 13.28
CA ARG A 188 -7.67 -9.20 14.63
C ARG A 188 -8.78 -8.43 15.34
N GLU A 189 -8.69 -7.11 15.34
CA GLU A 189 -9.74 -6.27 15.93
C GLU A 189 -11.09 -6.51 15.25
N PHE A 190 -11.09 -6.66 13.93
CA PHE A 190 -12.31 -6.93 13.19
C PHE A 190 -12.90 -8.30 13.51
N LEU A 191 -12.09 -9.37 13.53
CA LEU A 191 -12.52 -10.71 13.94
C LEU A 191 -13.07 -10.74 15.38
N SER A 192 -12.51 -9.94 16.29
CA SER A 192 -13.02 -9.81 17.67
C SER A 192 -14.40 -9.16 17.75
N LYS A 193 -14.73 -8.26 16.82
CA LYS A 193 -16.02 -7.58 16.70
C LYS A 193 -17.10 -8.44 16.02
N LEU A 194 -16.69 -9.51 15.33
CA LEU A 194 -17.58 -10.49 14.69
C LEU A 194 -17.88 -11.71 15.60
N SER A 195 -17.53 -11.62 16.89
CA SER A 195 -17.79 -12.64 17.91
C SER A 195 -19.11 -12.44 18.64
#